data_AF-A0A392P7X0-F1
#
_entry.id   AF-A0A392P7X0-F1
#
_cell.length_a   1.000
_cell.length_b   1.000
_cell.length_c   1.000
_cell.angle_alpha   90.00
_cell.angle_beta   90.00
_cell.angle_gamma   90.00
#
_symmetry.space_group_name_H-M   'P 1'
#
loop_
_entity.id
_entity.type
_entity.pdbx_description
1 polymer ?
#
loop_
_entity_poly.entity_id
_entity_poly.type
_entity_poly.pdbx_seq_one_letter_code
_entity_poly.pdbx_strand_id
1 'polypeptide(L)'
;MAAIVTGDRYLEKLVKFVEQEAGPLIEGALVLKLNPSGLHYVQSRLESLHELESLLLGAPVDYLRAYVSDLGDHRALEQLRRILRLLTSLKVVSVLPPPFRDPTPLSFLPFGRLKVLELRGCDLSTSAAKGLLELRHTLEKIICHNSTDALRHVFASRITEIKDSPQWNRLSFVSCACNGLVLMDESLHLLPSVETLDLSRNKFAKVDNLHHCTKLKHLDLGFNHLRTFAPFTQ
;
A
#
# COMPACT_ATOMS: atom_id res chain seq x y z
N MET A 1 -14.29 15.17 24.02
CA MET A 1 -12.87 15.44 23.71
C MET A 1 -12.20 14.12 23.35
N ALA A 2 -11.86 13.90 22.08
CA ALA A 2 -11.10 12.72 21.69
C ALA A 2 -9.70 12.84 22.30
N ALA A 3 -9.29 11.87 23.13
CA ALA A 3 -7.95 11.86 23.71
C ALA A 3 -6.91 11.85 22.59
N ILE A 4 -5.93 12.75 22.64
CA ILE A 4 -4.77 12.73 21.76
C ILE A 4 -4.10 11.38 21.97
N VAL A 5 -4.16 10.51 20.96
CA VAL A 5 -3.48 9.22 21.00
C VAL A 5 -2.03 9.49 20.62
N THR A 6 -1.12 9.38 21.58
CA THR A 6 0.33 9.41 21.33
C THR A 6 0.73 8.21 20.46
N GLY A 7 1.86 8.31 19.74
CA GLY A 7 2.36 7.24 18.89
C GLY A 7 2.54 5.91 19.65
N ASP A 8 3.08 5.97 20.87
CA ASP A 8 3.27 4.78 21.70
C ASP A 8 1.93 4.12 22.09
N ARG A 9 0.94 4.93 22.47
CA ARG A 9 -0.40 4.42 22.79
C ARG A 9 -1.12 3.85 21.57
N TYR A 10 -0.84 4.38 20.38
CA TYR A 10 -1.33 3.79 19.13
C TYR A 10 -0.69 2.42 18.89
N LEU A 11 0.63 2.32 19.05
CA LEU A 11 1.37 1.07 18.87
C LEU A 11 0.92 0.00 19.87
N GLU A 12 0.82 0.32 21.17
CA GLU A 12 0.36 -0.63 22.18
C GLU A 12 -1.02 -1.20 21.86
N LYS A 13 -1.95 -0.33 21.42
CA LYS A 13 -3.29 -0.76 21.02
C LYS A 13 -3.25 -1.62 19.76
N LEU A 14 -2.41 -1.28 18.80
CA LEU A 14 -2.24 -2.05 17.58
C LEU A 14 -1.68 -3.43 17.88
N VAL A 15 -0.63 -3.53 18.70
CA VAL A 15 -0.06 -4.82 19.13
C VAL A 15 -1.15 -5.67 19.77
N LYS A 16 -1.85 -5.16 20.78
CA LYS A 16 -2.92 -5.91 21.47
C LYS A 16 -4.01 -6.38 20.51
N PHE A 17 -4.42 -5.53 19.57
CA PHE A 17 -5.43 -5.88 18.57
C PHE A 17 -4.94 -6.99 17.62
N VAL A 18 -3.72 -6.84 17.09
CA VAL A 18 -3.13 -7.80 16.14
C VAL A 18 -2.84 -9.14 16.82
N GLU A 19 -2.49 -9.14 18.10
CA GLU A 19 -2.32 -10.36 18.90
C GLU A 19 -3.63 -11.11 19.14
N GLN A 20 -4.71 -10.38 19.44
CA GLN A 20 -6.04 -10.97 19.66
C GLN A 20 -6.64 -11.54 18.38
N GLU A 21 -6.46 -10.83 17.25
CA GLU A 21 -7.10 -11.16 15.97
C GLU A 21 -6.13 -11.81 14.97
N ALA A 22 -5.01 -12.38 15.44
CA ALA A 22 -3.95 -12.89 14.55
C ALA A 22 -4.45 -13.94 13.56
N GLY A 23 -5.26 -14.90 14.00
CA GLY A 23 -5.82 -15.96 13.13
C GLY A 23 -6.67 -15.39 12.00
N PRO A 24 -7.77 -14.67 12.31
CA PRO A 24 -8.63 -14.06 11.30
C PRO A 24 -7.90 -13.10 10.33
N LEU A 25 -6.90 -12.36 10.83
CA LEU A 25 -6.08 -11.46 10.01
C LEU A 25 -5.17 -12.20 9.02
N ILE A 26 -4.57 -13.32 9.44
CA ILE A 26 -3.69 -14.14 8.59
C ILE A 26 -4.51 -14.93 7.56
N GLU A 27 -5.65 -15.48 7.97
CA GLU A 27 -6.58 -16.19 7.08
C GLU A 27 -7.25 -15.27 6.06
N GLY A 28 -7.27 -13.95 6.32
CA GLY A 28 -7.89 -12.94 5.47
C GLY A 28 -9.38 -12.75 5.70
N ALA A 29 -9.93 -13.34 6.77
CA ALA A 29 -11.30 -13.11 7.21
C ALA A 29 -11.48 -11.69 7.79
N LEU A 30 -10.44 -11.15 8.43
CA LEU A 30 -10.39 -9.79 8.95
C LEU A 30 -9.40 -8.94 8.13
N VAL A 31 -9.77 -7.68 7.90
CA VAL A 31 -8.90 -6.71 7.21
C VAL A 31 -8.28 -5.77 8.23
N LEU A 32 -6.96 -5.70 8.28
CA LEU A 32 -6.28 -4.73 9.12
C LEU A 32 -6.47 -3.32 8.55
N LYS A 33 -7.10 -2.43 9.33
CA LYS A 33 -7.31 -1.04 8.96
C LYS A 33 -6.37 -0.13 9.74
N LEU A 34 -5.54 0.63 9.03
CA LEU A 34 -4.59 1.59 9.61
C LEU A 34 -4.82 2.99 9.02
N ASN A 35 -4.39 4.02 9.74
CA ASN A 35 -4.22 5.36 9.18
C ASN A 35 -2.78 5.55 8.67
N PRO A 36 -2.52 6.49 7.75
CA PRO A 36 -1.18 6.73 7.22
C PRO A 36 -0.15 7.05 8.31
N SER A 37 -0.47 7.98 9.22
CA SER A 37 0.43 8.41 10.30
C SER A 37 0.81 7.27 11.24
N GLY A 38 -0.14 6.40 11.59
CA GLY A 38 0.10 5.24 12.44
C GLY A 38 0.90 4.15 11.72
N LEU A 39 0.67 3.92 10.43
CA LEU A 39 1.50 3.01 9.65
C LEU A 39 2.95 3.52 9.55
N HIS A 40 3.14 4.81 9.31
CA HIS A 40 4.47 5.43 9.30
C HIS A 40 5.17 5.34 10.66
N TYR A 41 4.44 5.57 11.75
CA TYR A 41 4.99 5.42 13.09
C TYR A 41 5.42 3.97 13.37
N VAL A 42 4.60 2.97 13.01
CA VAL A 42 4.97 1.55 13.12
C VAL A 42 6.21 1.24 12.30
N GLN A 43 6.31 1.76 11.08
CA GLN A 43 7.50 1.61 10.24
C GLN A 43 8.75 2.16 10.94
N SER A 44 8.68 3.39 11.46
CA SER A 44 9.82 4.01 12.16
C SER A 44 10.27 3.17 13.36
N ARG A 45 9.33 2.59 14.12
CA ARG A 45 9.65 1.69 15.25
C ARG A 45 10.29 0.38 14.80
N LEU A 46 9.85 -0.19 13.68
CA LEU A 46 10.43 -1.40 13.09
C LEU A 46 11.84 -1.13 12.51
N GLU A 47 12.09 0.07 11.98
CA GLU A 47 13.42 0.48 11.53
C GLU A 47 14.38 0.63 12.71
N SER A 48 13.97 1.32 13.78
CA SER A 48 14.77 1.41 15.02
C SER A 48 15.07 0.05 15.63
N LEU A 49 14.11 -0.89 15.57
CA LEU A 49 14.32 -2.27 16.00
C LEU A 49 15.42 -2.94 15.17
N HIS A 50 15.37 -2.81 13.85
CA HIS A 50 16.34 -3.42 12.94
C HIS A 50 17.75 -2.82 13.11
N GLU A 51 17.86 -1.50 13.30
CA GLU A 51 19.12 -0.83 13.60
C GLU A 51 19.73 -1.35 14.91
N LEU A 52 18.89 -1.52 15.93
CA LEU A 52 19.33 -2.03 17.23
C LEU A 52 19.77 -3.49 17.17
N GLU A 53 19.03 -4.36 16.45
CA GLU A 53 19.44 -5.75 16.16
C GLU A 53 20.81 -5.79 15.46
N SER A 54 21.05 -4.86 14.53
CA SER A 54 22.31 -4.76 13.79
C SER A 54 23.49 -4.34 14.66
N LEU A 55 23.27 -3.44 15.62
CA LEU A 55 24.28 -2.99 16.57
C LEU A 55 24.63 -4.07 17.60
N LEU A 56 23.65 -4.86 18.05
CA LEU A 56 23.84 -5.93 19.03
C LEU A 56 24.74 -7.07 18.53
N LEU A 57 24.82 -7.29 17.22
CA LEU A 57 25.72 -8.28 16.60
C LEU A 57 27.22 -7.99 16.83
N GLY A 58 27.58 -6.86 17.46
CA GLY A 58 28.96 -6.52 17.84
C GLY A 58 29.13 -5.72 19.13
N ALA A 59 28.14 -5.72 20.04
CA ALA A 59 28.10 -4.77 21.16
C ALA A 59 28.77 -5.25 22.49
N PRO A 60 29.43 -4.35 23.26
CA PRO A 60 29.91 -4.60 24.63
C PRO A 60 28.78 -4.77 25.68
N VAL A 61 29.15 -5.29 26.87
CA VAL A 61 28.23 -5.73 27.94
C VAL A 61 27.29 -4.63 28.49
N ASP A 62 27.70 -3.35 28.49
CA ASP A 62 26.87 -2.27 29.02
C ASP A 62 25.71 -1.88 28.09
N TYR A 63 25.82 -2.13 26.78
CA TYR A 63 24.70 -2.01 25.84
C TYR A 63 23.63 -3.08 26.07
N LEU A 64 24.05 -4.28 26.51
CA LEU A 64 23.12 -5.36 26.87
C LEU A 64 22.29 -4.99 28.12
N ARG A 65 22.83 -4.19 29.05
CA ARG A 65 22.08 -3.73 30.25
C ARG A 65 20.97 -2.74 29.93
N ALA A 66 21.23 -1.78 29.03
CA ALA A 66 20.18 -0.87 28.54
C ALA A 66 19.10 -1.65 27.76
N TYR A 67 19.54 -2.58 26.89
CA TYR A 67 18.66 -3.46 26.13
C TYR A 67 17.72 -4.32 27.00
N VAL A 68 18.21 -4.85 28.12
CA VAL A 68 17.40 -5.65 29.05
C VAL A 68 16.21 -4.87 29.63
N SER A 69 16.30 -3.55 29.72
CA SER A 69 15.20 -2.71 30.24
C SER A 69 14.06 -2.52 29.23
N ASP A 70 14.35 -2.60 27.92
CA ASP A 70 13.40 -2.40 26.81
C ASP A 70 12.88 -3.72 26.17
N LEU A 71 13.21 -4.87 26.76
CA LEU A 71 12.86 -6.20 26.22
C LEU A 71 11.35 -6.41 26.01
N GLY A 72 10.51 -5.80 26.83
CA GLY A 72 9.05 -5.90 26.73
C GLY A 72 8.52 -5.32 25.42
N ASP A 73 8.95 -4.10 25.09
CA ASP A 73 8.56 -3.40 23.86
C ASP A 73 9.19 -4.05 22.63
N HIS A 74 10.42 -4.56 22.75
CA HIS A 74 11.08 -5.30 21.68
C HIS A 74 10.31 -6.56 21.31
N ARG A 75 9.87 -7.37 22.29
CA ARG A 75 9.15 -8.61 22.02
C ARG A 75 7.80 -8.34 21.34
N ALA A 76 7.08 -7.32 21.80
CA ALA A 76 5.84 -6.86 21.20
C ALA A 76 6.03 -6.42 19.73
N LEU A 77 7.08 -5.63 19.46
CA LEU A 77 7.41 -5.18 18.10
C LEU A 77 7.82 -6.33 17.18
N GLU A 78 8.61 -7.29 17.67
CA GLU A 78 8.97 -8.49 16.91
C GLU A 78 7.76 -9.36 16.58
N GLN A 79 6.84 -9.53 17.54
CA GLN A 79 5.60 -10.25 17.33
C GLN A 79 4.72 -9.54 16.29
N LEU A 80 4.60 -8.22 16.38
CA LEU A 80 3.90 -7.40 15.40
C LEU A 80 4.53 -7.59 14.00
N ARG A 81 5.85 -7.45 13.87
CA ARG A 81 6.59 -7.66 12.61
C ARG A 81 6.28 -9.02 11.97
N ARG A 82 6.27 -10.09 12.77
CA ARG A 82 5.95 -11.46 12.31
C ARG A 82 4.53 -11.55 11.77
N ILE A 83 3.56 -10.99 12.48
CA ILE A 83 2.15 -11.04 12.06
C ILE A 83 1.96 -10.17 10.81
N LEU A 84 2.49 -8.95 10.78
CA LEU A 84 2.44 -8.06 9.61
C LEU A 84 2.96 -8.74 8.33
N ARG A 85 4.04 -9.52 8.44
CA ARG A 85 4.62 -10.26 7.32
C ARG A 85 3.70 -11.33 6.74
N LEU A 86 2.80 -11.87 7.56
CA LEU A 86 1.84 -12.92 7.20
C LEU A 86 0.48 -12.38 6.76
N LEU A 87 0.23 -11.07 6.91
CA LEU A 87 -1.05 -10.47 6.54
C LEU A 87 -1.34 -10.59 5.06
N THR A 88 -2.60 -10.87 4.75
CA THR A 88 -3.12 -11.02 3.39
C THR A 88 -3.93 -9.81 2.93
N SER A 89 -4.51 -9.03 3.85
CA SER A 89 -5.33 -7.87 3.52
C SER A 89 -5.00 -6.66 4.39
N LEU A 90 -4.76 -5.52 3.75
CA LEU A 90 -4.47 -4.25 4.40
C LEU A 90 -5.31 -3.13 3.81
N LYS A 91 -5.86 -2.29 4.69
CA LYS A 91 -6.60 -1.08 4.33
C LYS A 91 -6.00 0.13 5.02
N VAL A 92 -5.45 1.07 4.26
CA VAL A 92 -4.93 2.35 4.75
C VAL A 92 -5.89 3.46 4.37
N VAL A 93 -6.43 4.15 5.38
CA VAL A 93 -7.45 5.19 5.20
C VAL A 93 -7.02 6.45 5.93
N SER A 94 -6.83 7.52 5.18
CA SER A 94 -6.63 8.85 5.72
C SER A 94 -7.85 9.33 6.50
N VAL A 95 -7.59 10.08 7.56
CA VAL A 95 -8.62 10.74 8.37
C VAL A 95 -8.98 12.12 7.80
N LEU A 96 -8.17 12.63 6.86
CA LEU A 96 -8.39 13.94 6.25
C LEU A 96 -9.64 13.91 5.33
N PRO A 97 -10.45 14.97 5.34
CA PRO A 97 -11.61 15.04 4.47
C PRO A 97 -11.20 15.18 3.00
N PRO A 98 -11.91 14.54 2.06
CA PRO A 98 -11.72 14.80 0.63
C PRO A 98 -11.92 16.30 0.30
N PRO A 99 -11.13 16.90 -0.59
CA PRO A 99 -10.18 16.28 -1.52
C PRO A 99 -8.75 16.12 -0.97
N PHE A 100 -8.48 16.51 0.28
CA PHE A 100 -7.13 16.49 0.83
C PHE A 100 -6.56 15.06 0.88
N ARG A 101 -5.28 14.94 0.53
CA ARG A 101 -4.52 13.70 0.61
C ARG A 101 -3.52 13.82 1.75
N ASP A 102 -3.35 12.73 2.49
CA ASP A 102 -2.39 12.65 3.57
C ASP A 102 -0.97 12.52 3.00
N PRO A 103 -0.07 13.48 3.23
CA PRO A 103 1.28 13.46 2.68
C PRO A 103 2.21 12.48 3.41
N THR A 104 1.73 11.80 4.45
CA THR A 104 2.54 10.86 5.22
C THR A 104 3.12 9.77 4.30
N PRO A 105 4.45 9.58 4.29
CA PRO A 105 5.07 8.57 3.44
C PRO A 105 4.67 7.16 3.89
N LEU A 106 4.31 6.33 2.91
CA LEU A 106 3.86 4.96 3.15
C LEU A 106 5.01 3.97 2.92
N SER A 107 5.09 2.97 3.79
CA SER A 107 5.97 1.82 3.63
C SER A 107 5.17 0.53 3.73
N PHE A 108 5.35 -0.34 2.75
CA PHE A 108 4.79 -1.68 2.71
C PHE A 108 5.85 -2.77 2.87
N LEU A 109 7.10 -2.40 3.15
CA LEU A 109 8.20 -3.33 3.41
C LEU A 109 7.91 -4.38 4.50
N PRO A 110 7.16 -4.07 5.59
CA PRO A 110 6.84 -5.06 6.60
C PRO A 110 5.94 -6.20 6.12
N PHE A 111 5.26 -6.03 4.98
CA PHE A 111 4.25 -6.96 4.52
C PHE A 111 4.79 -7.85 3.40
N GLY A 112 4.82 -9.17 3.63
CA GLY A 112 5.41 -10.12 2.67
C GLY A 112 4.40 -10.96 1.89
N ARG A 113 3.11 -10.94 2.26
CA ARG A 113 2.08 -11.85 1.71
C ARG A 113 0.77 -11.14 1.35
N LEU A 114 0.78 -9.81 1.23
CA LEU A 114 -0.42 -9.06 0.89
C LEU A 114 -0.97 -9.49 -0.46
N LYS A 115 -2.25 -9.85 -0.45
CA LYS A 115 -3.09 -10.14 -1.60
C LYS A 115 -4.02 -8.98 -1.91
N VAL A 116 -4.50 -8.28 -0.87
CA VAL A 116 -5.45 -7.17 -0.99
C VAL A 116 -4.85 -5.92 -0.34
N LEU A 117 -4.79 -4.84 -1.11
CA LEU A 117 -4.37 -3.52 -0.62
C LEU A 117 -5.41 -2.47 -0.98
N GLU A 118 -5.89 -1.74 0.01
CA GLU A 118 -6.82 -0.63 -0.18
C GLU A 118 -6.25 0.67 0.38
N LEU A 119 -6.07 1.68 -0.46
CA LEU A 119 -5.56 3.00 -0.12
C LEU A 119 -6.64 4.05 -0.38
N ARG A 120 -6.92 4.87 0.64
CA ARG A 120 -7.91 5.95 0.55
C ARG A 120 -7.36 7.24 1.13
N GLY A 121 -7.29 8.29 0.32
CA GLY A 121 -6.82 9.60 0.74
C GLY A 121 -5.32 9.65 1.09
N CYS A 122 -4.50 8.73 0.58
CA CYS A 122 -3.05 8.71 0.82
C CYS A 122 -2.32 9.37 -0.35
N ASP A 123 -1.38 10.29 -0.13
CA ASP A 123 -0.69 10.95 -1.25
C ASP A 123 0.48 10.12 -1.79
N LEU A 124 0.22 9.36 -2.87
CA LEU A 124 1.27 8.64 -3.61
C LEU A 124 1.98 9.50 -4.65
N SER A 125 1.53 10.74 -4.87
CA SER A 125 2.06 11.66 -5.88
C SER A 125 3.33 12.35 -5.37
N THR A 126 3.30 12.88 -4.16
CA THR A 126 4.47 13.53 -3.57
C THR A 126 5.52 12.51 -3.12
N SER A 127 5.11 11.44 -2.42
CA SER A 127 6.01 10.42 -1.87
C SER A 127 5.71 9.05 -2.44
N ALA A 128 6.72 8.40 -3.02
CA ALA A 128 6.56 7.03 -3.50
C ALA A 128 6.38 6.07 -2.31
N ALA A 129 5.41 5.16 -2.41
CA ALA A 129 5.21 4.13 -1.39
C ALA A 129 6.34 3.10 -1.43
N LYS A 130 7.17 3.06 -0.40
CA LYS A 130 8.28 2.10 -0.28
C LYS A 130 7.73 0.68 -0.22
N GLY A 131 8.35 -0.26 -0.94
CA GLY A 131 7.92 -1.66 -0.97
C GLY A 131 6.65 -1.96 -1.78
N LEU A 132 5.92 -0.95 -2.31
CA LEU A 132 4.69 -1.22 -3.08
C LEU A 132 4.96 -2.10 -4.31
N LEU A 133 6.00 -1.79 -5.07
CA LEU A 133 6.37 -2.53 -6.29
C LEU A 133 6.92 -3.94 -6.01
N GLU A 134 7.32 -4.22 -4.77
CA GLU A 134 7.77 -5.55 -4.33
C GLU A 134 6.58 -6.50 -4.12
N LEU A 135 5.40 -5.94 -3.80
CA LEU A 135 4.15 -6.70 -3.64
C LEU A 135 3.62 -7.27 -4.96
N ARG A 136 4.20 -6.93 -6.12
CA ARG A 136 3.77 -7.44 -7.43
C ARG A 136 3.70 -8.97 -7.52
N HIS A 137 4.49 -9.65 -6.70
CA HIS A 137 4.57 -11.11 -6.67
C HIS A 137 3.43 -11.77 -5.87
N THR A 138 2.69 -11.01 -5.06
CA THR A 138 1.66 -11.51 -4.14
C THR A 138 0.31 -10.83 -4.30
N LEU A 139 0.30 -9.56 -4.72
CA LEU A 139 -0.90 -8.72 -4.76
C LEU A 139 -1.84 -9.16 -5.88
N GLU A 140 -3.08 -9.45 -5.51
CA GLU A 140 -4.16 -9.90 -6.39
C GLU A 140 -5.20 -8.80 -6.61
N LYS A 141 -5.37 -7.92 -5.62
CA LYS A 141 -6.34 -6.83 -5.63
C LYS A 141 -5.76 -5.54 -5.07
N ILE A 142 -5.90 -4.45 -5.82
CA ILE A 142 -5.60 -3.10 -5.33
C ILE A 142 -6.78 -2.15 -5.53
N ILE A 143 -7.08 -1.36 -4.51
CA ILE A 143 -8.04 -0.26 -4.56
C ILE A 143 -7.29 1.00 -4.14
N CYS A 144 -7.32 2.03 -4.96
CA CYS A 144 -6.61 3.27 -4.75
C CYS A 144 -7.58 4.42 -5.04
N HIS A 145 -8.20 4.99 -4.01
CA HIS A 145 -9.19 6.05 -4.15
C HIS A 145 -8.66 7.37 -3.61
N ASN A 146 -8.81 8.46 -4.37
CA ASN A 146 -8.29 9.78 -4.04
C ASN A 146 -6.86 9.74 -3.47
N SER A 147 -5.98 8.95 -4.07
CA SER A 147 -4.64 8.68 -3.54
C SER A 147 -3.52 8.87 -4.57
N THR A 148 -3.84 9.11 -5.84
CA THR A 148 -2.84 9.40 -6.87
C THR A 148 -3.39 10.37 -7.92
N ASP A 149 -2.51 11.09 -8.61
CA ASP A 149 -2.76 11.92 -9.79
C ASP A 149 -2.25 11.29 -11.11
N ALA A 150 -1.51 10.19 -11.04
CA ALA A 150 -1.07 9.38 -12.18
C ALA A 150 -1.11 7.89 -11.86
N LEU A 151 -1.48 7.04 -12.83
CA LEU A 151 -1.48 5.58 -12.65
C LEU A 151 -0.05 5.07 -12.44
N ARG A 152 0.92 5.71 -13.08
CA ARG A 152 2.35 5.42 -12.93
C ARG A 152 2.81 5.37 -11.48
N HIS A 153 2.30 6.22 -10.59
CA HIS A 153 2.69 6.24 -9.17
C HIS A 153 2.35 4.97 -8.41
N VAL A 154 1.40 4.18 -8.91
CA VAL A 154 0.98 2.92 -8.30
C VAL A 154 1.69 1.72 -8.94
N PHE A 155 1.82 1.71 -10.27
CA PHE A 155 2.20 0.50 -11.00
C PHE A 155 3.66 0.46 -11.44
N ALA A 156 4.35 1.60 -11.50
CA ALA A 156 5.70 1.66 -12.04
C ALA A 156 6.65 2.46 -11.14
N SER A 157 7.94 2.25 -11.34
CA SER A 157 8.94 3.12 -10.73
C SER A 157 8.99 4.47 -11.45
N ARG A 158 9.35 5.51 -10.70
CA ARG A 158 9.47 6.88 -11.22
C ARG A 158 10.70 7.07 -12.10
N ILE A 159 11.72 6.22 -11.93
CA ILE A 159 13.02 6.35 -12.59
C ILE A 159 13.21 5.39 -13.77
N THR A 160 12.52 4.25 -13.79
CA THR A 160 12.65 3.28 -14.88
C THR A 160 11.64 3.58 -15.98
N GLU A 161 12.03 3.28 -17.22
CA GLU A 161 11.10 3.25 -18.34
C GLU A 161 10.08 2.14 -18.14
N ILE A 162 8.87 2.31 -18.71
CA ILE A 162 7.79 1.33 -18.58
C ILE A 162 8.17 0.00 -19.22
N LYS A 163 8.90 0.03 -20.35
CA LYS A 163 9.34 -1.18 -21.07
C LYS A 163 10.23 -2.10 -20.23
N ASP A 164 11.02 -1.53 -19.33
CA ASP A 164 11.96 -2.25 -18.45
C ASP A 164 11.35 -2.52 -17.07
N SER A 165 10.11 -2.08 -16.83
CA SER A 165 9.45 -2.22 -15.55
C SER A 165 8.81 -3.61 -15.42
N PRO A 166 8.86 -4.23 -14.22
CA PRO A 166 8.30 -5.56 -14.02
C PRO A 166 6.76 -5.54 -14.08
N GLN A 167 6.19 -6.59 -14.65
CA GLN A 167 4.73 -6.74 -14.80
C GLN A 167 4.04 -7.23 -13.52
N TRP A 168 2.78 -6.85 -13.35
CA TRP A 168 1.87 -7.25 -12.28
C TRP A 168 1.09 -8.52 -12.65
N ASN A 169 1.80 -9.65 -12.68
CA ASN A 169 1.26 -10.92 -13.19
C ASN A 169 0.18 -11.58 -12.32
N ARG A 170 0.03 -11.15 -11.06
CA ARG A 170 -1.00 -11.66 -10.13
C ARG A 170 -2.18 -10.73 -9.93
N LEU A 171 -2.06 -9.47 -10.35
CA LEU A 171 -3.05 -8.45 -10.09
C LEU A 171 -4.25 -8.67 -11.04
N SER A 172 -5.36 -9.14 -10.49
CA SER A 172 -6.58 -9.46 -11.24
C SER A 172 -7.65 -8.36 -11.10
N PHE A 173 -7.62 -7.62 -9.99
CA PHE A 173 -8.56 -6.54 -9.72
C PHE A 173 -7.81 -5.24 -9.41
N VAL A 174 -8.11 -4.19 -10.17
CA VAL A 174 -7.61 -2.84 -9.97
C VAL A 174 -8.78 -1.87 -9.92
N SER A 175 -8.86 -1.06 -8.87
CA SER A 175 -9.70 0.14 -8.86
C SER A 175 -8.85 1.36 -8.55
N CYS A 176 -8.81 2.30 -9.49
CA CYS A 176 -8.22 3.63 -9.34
C CYS A 176 -9.30 4.72 -9.50
N ALA A 177 -10.49 4.48 -8.95
CA ALA A 177 -11.60 5.42 -9.03
C ALA A 177 -11.39 6.68 -8.18
N CYS A 178 -12.06 7.78 -8.53
CA CYS A 178 -12.06 9.03 -7.75
C CYS A 178 -10.67 9.65 -7.53
N ASN A 179 -9.76 9.54 -8.51
CA ASN A 179 -8.40 10.11 -8.41
C ASN A 179 -8.25 11.43 -9.17
N GLY A 180 -9.23 11.79 -10.00
CA GLY A 180 -9.15 12.98 -10.85
C GLY A 180 -8.14 12.84 -12.00
N LEU A 181 -7.81 11.61 -12.37
CA LEU A 181 -6.84 11.29 -13.42
C LEU A 181 -7.29 11.83 -14.77
N VAL A 182 -6.39 12.45 -15.52
CA VAL A 182 -6.70 13.04 -16.83
C VAL A 182 -6.22 12.16 -17.98
N LEU A 183 -5.19 11.35 -17.75
CA LEU A 183 -4.53 10.52 -18.76
C LEU A 183 -4.45 9.05 -18.31
N MET A 184 -4.85 8.14 -19.21
CA MET A 184 -4.50 6.73 -19.11
C MET A 184 -3.06 6.58 -19.58
N ASP A 185 -2.10 6.55 -18.66
CA ASP A 185 -0.67 6.48 -18.99
C ASP A 185 -0.19 5.04 -19.29
N GLU A 186 1.02 4.92 -19.82
CA GLU A 186 1.62 3.63 -20.26
C GLU A 186 1.80 2.62 -19.12
N SER A 187 1.68 3.00 -17.84
CA SER A 187 1.82 2.05 -16.74
C SER A 187 0.75 0.95 -16.75
N LEU A 188 -0.37 1.16 -17.46
CA LEU A 188 -1.36 0.13 -17.76
C LEU A 188 -0.78 -1.06 -18.55
N HIS A 189 0.34 -0.86 -19.26
CA HIS A 189 1.06 -1.94 -19.95
C HIS A 189 1.62 -3.00 -18.99
N LEU A 190 1.77 -2.64 -17.70
CA LEU A 190 2.27 -3.52 -16.67
C LEU A 190 1.19 -4.42 -16.07
N LEU A 191 -0.06 -4.39 -16.58
CA LEU A 191 -1.21 -5.08 -16.00
C LEU A 191 -1.75 -6.23 -16.90
N PRO A 192 -0.93 -7.18 -17.37
CA PRO A 192 -1.38 -8.20 -18.33
C PRO A 192 -2.39 -9.19 -17.75
N SER A 193 -2.46 -9.34 -16.43
CA SER A 193 -3.35 -10.27 -15.75
C SER A 193 -4.64 -9.65 -15.22
N VAL A 194 -4.86 -8.34 -15.41
CA VAL A 194 -6.05 -7.65 -14.89
C VAL A 194 -7.30 -8.18 -15.58
N GLU A 195 -8.30 -8.56 -14.79
CA GLU A 195 -9.62 -8.99 -15.26
C GLU A 195 -10.68 -7.92 -15.02
N THR A 196 -10.55 -7.18 -13.91
CA THR A 196 -11.43 -6.06 -13.58
C THR A 196 -10.61 -4.78 -13.38
N LEU A 197 -10.92 -3.76 -14.17
CA LEU A 197 -10.31 -2.44 -14.10
C LEU A 197 -11.40 -1.37 -13.92
N ASP A 198 -11.43 -0.78 -12.74
CA ASP A 198 -12.30 0.35 -12.42
C ASP A 198 -11.49 1.65 -12.44
N LEU A 199 -11.78 2.47 -13.44
CA LEU A 199 -11.19 3.78 -13.69
C LEU A 199 -12.28 4.88 -13.66
N SER A 200 -13.41 4.59 -13.00
CA SER A 200 -14.56 5.49 -12.91
C SER A 200 -14.27 6.75 -12.08
N ARG A 201 -15.09 7.79 -12.29
CA ARG A 201 -15.01 9.06 -11.53
C ARG A 201 -13.62 9.72 -11.62
N ASN A 202 -13.04 9.68 -12.81
CA ASN A 202 -11.83 10.39 -13.17
C ASN A 202 -12.17 11.49 -14.19
N LYS A 203 -11.15 12.05 -14.86
CA LYS A 203 -11.28 13.13 -15.84
C LYS A 203 -10.72 12.72 -17.20
N PHE A 204 -10.74 11.43 -17.53
CA PHE A 204 -10.22 10.94 -18.80
C PHE A 204 -11.02 11.52 -19.96
N ALA A 205 -10.32 12.05 -20.96
CA ALA A 205 -10.91 12.57 -22.20
C ALA A 205 -10.88 11.54 -23.35
N LYS A 206 -9.94 10.60 -23.28
CA LYS A 206 -9.67 9.56 -24.28
C LYS A 206 -9.41 8.23 -23.57
N VAL A 207 -9.85 7.14 -24.20
CA VAL A 207 -9.45 5.76 -23.82
C VAL A 207 -8.15 5.40 -24.53
N ASP A 208 -7.13 4.95 -23.78
CA ASP A 208 -5.80 4.61 -24.33
C ASP A 208 -5.06 3.56 -23.47
N ASN A 209 -3.97 2.98 -23.99
CA ASN A 209 -3.03 2.09 -23.26
C ASN A 209 -3.63 0.80 -22.65
N LEU A 210 -4.82 0.39 -23.10
CA LEU A 210 -5.49 -0.84 -22.62
C LEU A 210 -5.13 -2.11 -23.41
N HIS A 211 -4.39 -2.01 -24.51
CA HIS A 211 -4.09 -3.13 -25.41
C HIS A 211 -3.24 -4.25 -24.76
N HIS A 212 -2.51 -3.94 -23.68
CA HIS A 212 -1.76 -4.91 -22.90
C HIS A 212 -2.58 -5.61 -21.80
N CYS A 213 -3.77 -5.08 -21.45
CA CYS A 213 -4.68 -5.68 -20.48
C CYS A 213 -5.44 -6.86 -21.12
N THR A 214 -4.72 -7.89 -21.57
CA THR A 214 -5.25 -8.95 -22.44
C THR A 214 -6.29 -9.86 -21.77
N LYS A 215 -6.35 -9.88 -20.44
CA LYS A 215 -7.35 -10.65 -19.66
C LYS A 215 -8.55 -9.83 -19.20
N LEU A 216 -8.66 -8.56 -19.61
CA LEU A 216 -9.69 -7.65 -19.13
C LEU A 216 -11.10 -8.13 -19.53
N LYS A 217 -11.95 -8.36 -18.53
CA LYS A 217 -13.36 -8.79 -18.68
C LYS A 217 -14.33 -7.67 -18.31
N HIS A 218 -13.95 -6.86 -17.32
CA HIS A 218 -14.80 -5.80 -16.77
C HIS A 218 -14.02 -4.49 -16.74
N LEU A 219 -14.51 -3.49 -17.45
CA LEU A 219 -13.94 -2.15 -17.51
C LEU A 219 -15.00 -1.12 -17.12
N ASP A 220 -14.77 -0.39 -16.03
CA ASP A 220 -15.62 0.72 -15.63
C ASP A 220 -14.92 2.05 -15.91
N LEU A 221 -15.49 2.84 -16.83
CA LEU A 221 -15.08 4.20 -17.17
C LEU A 221 -16.17 5.23 -16.88
N GLY A 222 -17.18 4.88 -16.07
CA GLY A 222 -18.29 5.75 -15.71
C GLY A 222 -17.82 7.06 -15.08
N PHE A 223 -18.60 8.13 -15.26
CA PHE A 223 -18.30 9.46 -14.69
C PHE A 223 -16.93 10.03 -15.09
N ASN A 224 -16.50 9.79 -16.33
CA ASN A 224 -15.36 10.46 -16.97
C ASN A 224 -15.81 11.54 -17.96
N HIS A 225 -14.87 12.15 -18.69
CA HIS A 225 -15.12 13.16 -19.72
C HIS A 225 -14.77 12.65 -21.13
N LEU A 226 -15.04 11.36 -21.38
CA LEU A 226 -14.66 10.70 -22.62
C LEU A 226 -15.36 11.36 -23.81
N ARG A 227 -14.56 11.83 -24.76
CA ARG A 227 -15.02 12.40 -26.04
C ARG A 227 -14.57 11.56 -27.21
N THR A 228 -13.48 10.82 -27.04
CA THR A 228 -12.87 10.00 -28.07
C THR A 228 -12.61 8.60 -27.55
N PHE A 229 -12.83 7.61 -28.41
CA PHE A 229 -12.43 6.24 -28.18
C PHE A 229 -11.31 5.93 -29.17
N ALA A 230 -10.18 5.41 -28.69
CA ALA A 230 -9.24 4.73 -29.56
C ALA A 230 -9.76 3.29 -29.77
N PRO A 231 -9.73 2.75 -31.00
CA PRO A 231 -10.02 1.34 -31.23
C PRO A 231 -9.11 0.45 -30.36
N PHE A 232 -9.66 -0.64 -29.83
CA PHE A 232 -8.89 -1.68 -29.13
C PHE A 232 -8.06 -2.57 -30.07
N THR A 233 -8.07 -2.28 -31.36
CA THR A 233 -7.38 -3.08 -32.39
C THR A 233 -5.90 -2.73 -32.42
N GLN A 234 -5.06 -3.78 -32.33
CA GLN A 234 -3.65 -3.75 -32.70
C GLN A 234 -3.45 -3.21 -34.12
#